data_AF-A0AAV9VAB9-F1
#
_entry.id   AF-A0AAV9VAB9-F1
#
_cell.length_a   1.000
_cell.length_b   1.000
_cell.length_c   1.000
_cell.angle_alpha   90.00
_cell.angle_beta   90.00
_cell.angle_gamma   90.00
#
_symmetry.space_group_name_H-M   'P 1'
#
loop_
_entity.id
_entity.type
_entity.pdbx_description
1 polymer ?
#
loop_
_entity_poly.entity_id
_entity_poly.type
_entity_poly.pdbx_seq_one_letter_code
_entity_poly.pdbx_strand_id
1 'polypeptide(L)'
;MTATEKEYLALIKKSLEKEGRSRQGISAWVKEKLQENDQYLGLIHDKRIKSVLKQGLESGDLVRPNGPLGRFHLSTDPSISSK
;
A
#
# COMPACT_ATOMS: atom_id res chain seq x y z
N MET A 1 12.51 15.75 -5.42
CA MET A 1 11.86 15.93 -4.09
C MET A 1 11.50 14.55 -3.56
N THR A 2 11.58 14.31 -2.25
CA THR A 2 11.28 12.99 -1.67
C THR A 2 9.78 12.76 -1.49
N ALA A 3 9.32 11.52 -1.63
CA ALA A 3 7.90 11.21 -1.50
C ALA A 3 7.36 11.34 -0.05
N THR A 4 6.23 12.00 0.07
CA THR A 4 5.44 12.25 1.29
C THR A 4 4.59 11.04 1.68
N GLU A 5 4.02 11.03 2.90
CA GLU A 5 3.10 9.95 3.34
C GLU A 5 1.85 9.87 2.46
N LYS A 6 1.33 11.02 2.00
CA LYS A 6 0.18 11.08 1.10
C LYS A 6 0.49 10.43 -0.25
N GLU A 7 1.67 10.69 -0.81
CA GLU A 7 2.09 10.05 -2.06
C GLU A 7 2.29 8.54 -1.88
N TYR A 8 2.87 8.09 -0.76
CA TYR A 8 2.95 6.67 -0.44
C TYR A 8 1.57 6.02 -0.36
N LEU A 9 0.60 6.65 0.32
CA LEU A 9 -0.76 6.13 0.42
C LEU A 9 -1.43 6.04 -0.96
N ALA A 10 -1.28 7.08 -1.79
CA ALA A 10 -1.82 7.09 -3.16
C ALA A 10 -1.21 5.97 -4.01
N LEU A 11 0.11 5.76 -3.96
CA LEU A 11 0.79 4.68 -4.68
C LEU A 11 0.38 3.30 -4.15
N ILE A 12 0.22 3.14 -2.83
CA ILE A 12 -0.28 1.90 -2.24
C ILE A 12 -1.70 1.62 -2.74
N LYS A 13 -2.62 2.59 -2.67
CA LYS A 13 -3.99 2.42 -3.16
C LYS A 13 -4.00 2.05 -4.66
N LYS A 14 -3.19 2.73 -5.46
CA LYS A 14 -3.03 2.43 -6.89
C LYS A 14 -2.48 1.02 -7.14
N SER A 15 -1.59 0.53 -6.29
CA SER A 15 -1.07 -0.85 -6.39
C SER A 15 -2.12 -1.94 -6.08
N LEU A 16 -3.26 -1.54 -5.50
CA LEU A 16 -4.35 -2.41 -5.05
C LEU A 16 -5.65 -2.26 -5.87
N GLU A 17 -5.70 -1.34 -6.85
CA GLU A 17 -6.91 -1.04 -7.63
C GLU A 17 -7.49 -2.25 -8.39
N LYS A 18 -6.63 -3.17 -8.85
CA LYS A 18 -7.04 -4.33 -9.65
C LYS A 18 -7.25 -5.59 -8.82
N GLU A 19 -6.41 -5.80 -7.82
CA GLU A 19 -6.45 -6.97 -6.94
C GLU A 19 -5.68 -6.70 -5.65
N GLY A 20 -5.98 -7.49 -4.62
CA GLY A 20 -5.22 -7.44 -3.38
C GLY A 20 -3.80 -7.96 -3.51
N ARG A 21 -2.89 -7.33 -2.79
CA ARG A 21 -1.45 -7.56 -2.91
C ARG A 21 -0.78 -7.76 -1.55
N SER A 22 0.26 -8.58 -1.51
CA SER A 22 1.04 -8.78 -0.28
C SER A 22 1.85 -7.52 0.03
N ARG A 23 2.26 -7.33 1.29
CA ARG A 23 3.14 -6.22 1.69
C ARG A 23 4.41 -6.13 0.83
N GLN A 24 5.01 -7.28 0.52
CA GLN A 24 6.21 -7.36 -0.31
C GLN A 24 5.91 -6.91 -1.75
N GLY A 25 4.78 -7.37 -2.32
CA GLY A 25 4.37 -6.97 -3.67
C GLY A 25 4.02 -5.49 -3.76
N ILE A 26 3.43 -4.91 -2.72
CA ILE A 26 3.16 -3.47 -2.61
C ILE A 26 4.48 -2.71 -2.55
N SER A 27 5.40 -3.12 -1.67
CA SER A 27 6.71 -2.47 -1.53
C SER A 27 7.50 -2.48 -2.84
N ALA A 28 7.55 -3.62 -3.54
CA ALA A 28 8.22 -3.73 -4.83
C ALA A 28 7.62 -2.77 -5.86
N TRP A 29 6.30 -2.74 -5.98
CA TRP A 29 5.61 -1.88 -6.95
C TRP A 29 5.77 -0.38 -6.63
N VAL A 30 5.59 0.00 -5.36
CA VAL A 30 5.75 1.39 -4.93
C VAL A 30 7.20 1.84 -5.11
N LYS A 31 8.19 0.97 -4.84
CA LYS A 31 9.60 1.25 -5.09
C LYS A 31 9.85 1.55 -6.58
N GLU A 32 9.36 0.70 -7.48
CA GLU A 32 9.48 0.91 -8.93
C GLU A 32 8.93 2.28 -9.34
N LYS A 33 7.71 2.62 -8.89
CA LYS A 33 7.09 3.93 -9.18
C LYS A 33 7.83 5.12 -8.58
N LEU A 34 8.42 4.98 -7.41
CA LEU A 34 9.23 6.05 -6.82
C LEU A 34 10.58 6.20 -7.52
N GLN A 35 11.17 5.12 -8.03
CA GLN A 35 12.40 5.18 -8.81
C GLN A 35 12.18 5.84 -10.18
N GLU A 36 11.05 5.53 -10.85
CA GLU A 36 10.66 6.20 -12.11
C GLU A 36 10.56 7.73 -11.97
N ASN A 37 10.23 8.24 -10.78
CA ASN A 37 10.05 9.67 -10.50
C ASN A 37 11.22 10.32 -9.74
N ASP A 38 12.32 9.60 -9.51
CA ASP A 38 13.45 10.06 -8.68
C ASP A 38 13.05 10.52 -7.26
N GLN A 39 12.08 9.82 -6.66
CA GLN A 39 11.54 10.07 -5.33
C GLN A 39 11.85 8.95 -4.31
N TYR A 40 12.67 7.97 -4.71
CA TYR A 40 12.95 6.79 -3.89
C TYR A 40 13.76 7.13 -2.63
N LEU A 41 13.27 6.65 -1.49
CA LEU A 41 13.77 7.02 -0.16
C LEU A 41 14.85 6.08 0.41
N GLY A 42 15.32 5.09 -0.35
CA GLY A 42 16.34 4.16 0.14
C GLY A 42 15.88 3.38 1.38
N LEU A 43 16.70 3.39 2.43
CA LEU A 43 16.54 2.55 3.63
C LEU A 43 15.23 2.79 4.41
N ILE A 44 14.62 3.97 4.32
CA ILE A 44 13.38 4.28 5.06
C ILE A 44 12.11 3.79 4.35
N HIS A 45 12.22 3.30 3.11
CA HIS A 45 11.09 2.86 2.29
C HIS A 45 10.21 1.82 3.00
N ASP A 46 10.81 0.76 3.53
CA ASP A 46 10.07 -0.33 4.19
C ASP A 46 9.34 0.15 5.44
N LYS A 47 9.98 1.03 6.23
CA LYS A 47 9.38 1.64 7.42
C LYS A 47 8.16 2.49 7.03
N ARG A 48 8.28 3.28 5.97
CA ARG A 48 7.18 4.13 5.46
C ARG A 48 6.00 3.30 4.97
N ILE A 49 6.26 2.25 4.18
CA ILE A 49 5.23 1.31 3.71
C ILE A 49 4.48 0.70 4.90
N LYS A 50 5.19 0.19 5.92
CA LYS A 50 4.57 -0.39 7.13
C LYS A 50 3.69 0.63 7.86
N SER A 51 4.18 1.86 8.03
CA SER A 51 3.44 2.93 8.70
C SER A 51 2.14 3.27 7.96
N VAL A 52 2.23 3.47 6.65
CA VAL A 52 1.07 3.87 5.83
C VAL A 52 0.06 2.74 5.68
N LEU A 53 0.52 1.47 5.57
CA LEU A 53 -0.39 0.32 5.59
C LEU A 53 -1.13 0.22 6.92
N LYS A 54 -0.44 0.44 8.05
CA LYS A 54 -1.08 0.46 9.37
C LYS A 54 -2.14 1.55 9.46
N GLN A 55 -1.80 2.79 9.08
CA GLN A 55 -2.74 3.91 9.05
C GLN A 55 -3.94 3.63 8.16
N GLY A 56 -3.74 3.04 6.98
CA GLY A 56 -4.83 2.69 6.07
C GLY A 56 -5.76 1.60 6.61
N LEU A 57 -5.26 0.65 7.41
CA LEU A 57 -6.09 -0.31 8.13
C LEU A 57 -6.89 0.37 9.26
N GLU A 58 -6.25 1.26 10.02
CA GLU A 58 -6.87 1.98 11.13
C GLU A 58 -7.96 2.95 10.66
N SER A 59 -7.80 3.58 9.49
CA SER A 59 -8.79 4.47 8.89
C SER A 59 -9.93 3.75 8.17
N GLY A 60 -9.79 2.45 7.92
CA GLY A 60 -10.73 1.69 7.08
C GLY A 60 -10.59 1.94 5.58
N ASP A 61 -9.53 2.63 5.13
CA ASP A 61 -9.20 2.78 3.70
C ASP A 61 -8.75 1.46 3.07
N LEU A 62 -8.08 0.63 3.87
CA LEU A 62 -7.54 -0.66 3.49
C LEU A 62 -8.17 -1.74 4.37
N VAL A 63 -8.30 -2.93 3.81
CA VAL A 63 -8.76 -4.11 4.53
C VAL A 63 -7.79 -5.26 4.34
N ARG A 64 -7.80 -6.17 5.31
CA ARG A 64 -6.94 -7.35 5.33
C ARG A 64 -7.70 -8.58 5.82
N PRO A 65 -8.57 -9.17 4.97
CA PRO A 65 -9.54 -10.18 5.40
C PRO A 65 -8.90 -11.48 5.90
N ASN A 66 -7.71 -11.82 5.39
CA ASN A 66 -7.02 -13.09 5.71
C ASN A 66 -6.00 -12.95 6.85
N GLY A 67 -6.18 -11.98 7.75
CA GLY A 67 -5.37 -11.82 8.96
C GLY A 67 -3.92 -11.31 8.74
N PRO A 68 -3.03 -11.43 9.75
CA PRO A 68 -1.70 -10.79 9.78
C PRO A 68 -0.68 -11.22 8.73
N LEU A 69 -0.96 -12.25 7.93
CA LEU A 69 -0.15 -12.66 6.76
C LEU A 69 -0.90 -12.48 5.43
N GLY A 70 -2.15 -12.01 5.48
CA GLY A 70 -3.04 -11.89 4.34
C GLY A 70 -2.75 -10.75 3.37
N ARG A 71 -3.49 -10.84 2.25
CA ARG A 71 -3.79 -9.83 1.23
C ARG A 71 -4.13 -8.44 1.80
N PHE A 72 -3.47 -7.35 1.40
CA PHE A 72 -4.09 -6.02 1.56
C PHE A 72 -4.98 -5.73 0.36
N HIS A 73 -6.10 -5.08 0.58
CA HIS A 73 -7.04 -4.67 -0.45
C HIS A 73 -7.59 -3.28 -0.13
N LEU A 74 -8.18 -2.63 -1.13
CA LEU A 74 -9.01 -1.45 -0.90
C LEU A 74 -10.28 -1.86 -0.15
N SER A 75 -10.76 -1.04 0.77
CA SER A 75 -12.04 -1.31 1.44
C SER A 75 -13.23 -1.27 0.48
N THR A 76 -13.10 -0.52 -0.61
CA THR A 76 -14.08 -0.44 -1.70
C THR A 76 -13.95 -1.58 -2.72
N ASP A 77 -13.06 -2.55 -2.51
CA ASP A 77 -12.89 -3.70 -3.41
C ASP A 77 -14.19 -4.55 -3.38
N PRO A 78 -14.92 -4.65 -4.50
CA PRO A 78 -16.21 -5.35 -4.54
C PRO A 78 -16.08 -6.85 -4.25
N SER A 79 -14.88 -7.43 -4.45
CA SER A 79 -14.59 -8.82 -4.10
C SER A 79 -14.55 -9.08 -2.59
N ILE A 80 -14.46 -8.03 -1.77
CA ILE A 80 -14.42 -8.10 -0.30
C ILE A 80 -15.65 -7.47 0.33
N SER A 81 -16.23 -6.45 -0.30
CA SER A 81 -17.43 -5.76 0.19
C SER A 81 -18.72 -6.60 0.14
N SER A 82 -18.67 -7.84 -0.36
CA SER A 82 -19.82 -8.76 -0.46
C SER A 82 -19.98 -9.71 0.74
N LYS A 83 -19.52 -9.33 1.94
CA LYS A 83 -19.74 -10.11 3.16
C LYS A 83 -20.54 -9.35 4.20
#